data_AF-A0A9P5X6J1-F1
#
_entry.id   AF-A0A9P5X6J1-F1
#
_cell.length_a   1.000
_cell.length_b   1.000
_cell.length_c   1.000
_cell.angle_alpha   90.00
_cell.angle_beta   90.00
_cell.angle_gamma   90.00
#
_symmetry.space_group_name_H-M   'P 1'
#
loop_
_entity.id
_entity.type
_entity.pdbx_description
1 polymer ?
#
loop_
_entity_poly.entity_id
_entity_poly.type
_entity_poly.pdbx_seq_one_letter_code
_entity_poly.pdbx_strand_id
1 'polypeptide(L)'
;MIVDIIKAGVQEDNNAREKFTQETIANGREKFPAFNWVICHVKHTTDFAGVNGRDWGHSHHEVDIKIGGTIGYEIYWFKSGTFSRQGDGGYINWAWSGFPKEITDNGATINFNAPP
;
A
#
# COMPACT_ATOMS: atom_id res chain seq x y z
N MET A 1 -25.70 -13.81 18.90
CA MET A 1 -24.62 -13.98 19.90
C MET A 1 -23.28 -14.35 19.26
N ILE A 2 -23.12 -15.50 18.58
CA ILE A 2 -21.85 -15.83 17.89
C ILE A 2 -21.60 -14.93 16.67
N VAL A 3 -22.64 -14.67 15.87
CA VAL A 3 -22.56 -13.83 14.66
C VAL A 3 -22.13 -12.38 14.98
N ASP A 4 -22.55 -11.86 16.13
CA ASP A 4 -22.29 -10.47 16.52
C ASP A 4 -20.83 -10.28 16.95
N ILE A 5 -20.25 -11.28 17.63
CA ILE A 5 -18.83 -11.31 18.01
C ILE A 5 -17.95 -11.38 16.77
N ILE A 6 -18.29 -12.22 15.79
CA ILE A 6 -17.54 -12.34 14.54
C ILE A 6 -17.59 -11.01 13.76
N LYS A 7 -18.76 -10.37 13.67
CA LYS A 7 -18.90 -9.06 13.00
C LYS A 7 -18.06 -7.97 13.68
N ALA A 8 -18.05 -7.95 15.01
CA ALA A 8 -17.23 -7.00 15.77
C ALA A 8 -15.73 -7.22 15.52
N GLY A 9 -15.26 -8.48 15.56
CA GLY A 9 -13.86 -8.82 15.27
C GLY A 9 -13.44 -8.43 13.86
N VAL A 10 -14.28 -8.73 12.86
CA VAL A 10 -14.05 -8.34 11.46
C VAL A 10 -13.96 -6.82 11.30
N GLN A 11 -14.81 -6.05 12.00
CA GLN A 11 -14.77 -4.59 11.92
C GLN A 11 -13.49 -4.02 12.56
N GLU A 12 -13.05 -4.56 13.70
CA GLU A 12 -11.81 -4.16 14.34
C GLU A 12 -10.59 -4.47 13.45
N ASP A 13 -10.57 -5.65 12.84
CA ASP A 13 -9.51 -6.04 11.90
C ASP A 13 -9.49 -5.12 10.68
N ASN A 14 -10.66 -4.75 10.15
CA ASN A 14 -10.75 -3.82 9.03
C ASN A 14 -10.21 -2.43 9.37
N ASN A 15 -10.58 -1.91 10.55
CA ASN A 15 -10.10 -0.60 11.02
C ASN A 15 -8.58 -0.61 11.24
N ALA A 16 -8.03 -1.69 11.80
CA ALA A 16 -6.59 -1.82 12.02
C ALA A 16 -5.81 -1.81 10.70
N ARG A 17 -6.31 -2.55 9.71
CA ARG A 17 -5.71 -2.62 8.37
C ARG A 17 -5.78 -1.30 7.61
N GLU A 18 -6.93 -0.64 7.64
CA GLU A 18 -7.08 0.69 7.02
C GLU A 18 -6.17 1.71 7.69
N LYS A 19 -6.09 1.71 9.02
CA LYS A 19 -5.16 2.57 9.75
C LYS A 19 -3.71 2.28 9.36
N PHE A 20 -3.33 1.01 9.26
CA PHE A 20 -1.97 0.60 8.89
C PHE A 20 -1.57 1.11 7.50
N THR A 21 -2.44 0.97 6.49
CA THR A 21 -2.13 1.47 5.14
C THR A 21 -1.97 2.99 5.12
N GLN A 22 -2.86 3.72 5.78
CA GLN A 22 -2.82 5.19 5.83
C GLN A 22 -1.59 5.71 6.60
N GLU A 23 -1.31 5.16 7.78
CA GLU A 23 -0.17 5.60 8.61
C GLU A 23 1.16 5.27 7.95
N THR A 24 1.29 4.12 7.28
CA THR A 24 2.52 3.74 6.60
C THR A 24 2.87 4.74 5.49
N ILE A 25 1.88 5.11 4.68
CA ILE A 25 2.06 6.06 3.59
C ILE A 25 2.34 7.48 4.12
N ALA A 26 1.59 7.92 5.14
CA ALA A 26 1.80 9.24 5.75
C ALA A 26 3.21 9.35 6.36
N ASN A 27 3.60 8.38 7.19
CA ASN A 27 4.91 8.35 7.84
C ASN A 27 6.05 8.21 6.84
N GLY A 28 5.90 7.35 5.83
CA GLY A 28 6.90 7.16 4.78
C GLY A 28 7.15 8.46 4.02
N ARG A 29 6.08 9.15 3.64
CA ARG A 29 6.16 10.43 2.92
C ARG A 29 6.76 11.55 3.77
N GLU A 30 6.41 11.62 5.06
CA GLU A 30 6.94 12.63 5.98
C GLU A 30 8.44 12.42 6.24
N LYS A 31 8.86 11.18 6.53
CA LYS A 31 10.26 10.86 6.87
C LYS A 31 11.18 10.84 5.65
N PHE A 32 10.64 10.43 4.50
CA PHE A 32 11.40 10.24 3.27
C PHE A 32 10.68 10.91 2.09
N PRO A 33 10.56 12.26 2.09
CA PRO A 33 9.83 13.00 1.06
C PRO A 33 10.48 12.90 -0.33
N ALA A 34 11.72 12.42 -0.40
CA ALA A 34 12.45 12.18 -1.63
C ALA A 34 12.01 10.88 -2.35
N PHE A 35 11.06 10.11 -1.81
CA PHE A 35 10.50 8.91 -2.43
C PHE A 35 8.97 8.98 -2.54
N ASN A 36 8.43 8.36 -3.58
CA ASN A 36 7.03 7.95 -3.63
C ASN A 36 6.85 6.67 -2.80
N TRP A 37 5.64 6.48 -2.28
CA TRP A 37 5.30 5.36 -1.40
C TRP A 37 4.03 4.67 -1.89
N VAL A 38 4.05 3.35 -1.91
CA VAL A 38 2.88 2.50 -2.18
C VAL A 38 2.86 1.36 -1.17
N ILE A 39 1.68 1.05 -0.63
CA ILE A 39 1.45 -0.16 0.16
C ILE A 39 0.32 -0.96 -0.50
N CYS A 40 0.48 -2.27 -0.63
CA CYS A 40 -0.50 -3.11 -1.31
C CYS A 40 -0.48 -4.55 -0.79
N HIS A 41 -1.67 -5.11 -0.51
CA HIS A 41 -1.87 -6.51 -0.13
C HIS A 41 -2.26 -7.39 -1.33
N VAL A 42 -2.97 -6.83 -2.30
CA VAL A 42 -3.45 -7.61 -3.46
C VAL A 42 -2.32 -7.85 -4.47
N LYS A 43 -2.55 -8.77 -5.42
CA LYS A 43 -1.63 -8.98 -6.54
C LYS A 43 -1.39 -7.65 -7.28
N HIS A 44 -0.16 -7.42 -7.69
CA HIS A 44 0.24 -6.18 -8.37
C HIS A 44 1.51 -6.42 -9.20
N THR A 45 1.86 -5.43 -10.02
CA THR A 45 3.10 -5.37 -10.79
C THR A 45 3.76 -4.01 -10.60
N THR A 46 5.09 -4.00 -10.66
CA THR A 46 5.91 -2.80 -10.53
C THR A 46 6.87 -2.69 -11.70
N ASP A 47 7.09 -1.46 -12.15
CA ASP A 47 8.11 -1.09 -13.13
C ASP A 47 8.75 0.22 -12.68
N PHE A 48 9.69 0.11 -11.73
CA PHE A 48 10.36 1.26 -11.13
C PHE A 48 11.68 1.56 -11.83
N ALA A 49 11.93 2.84 -12.06
CA ALA A 49 13.16 3.30 -12.68
C ALA A 49 14.34 3.27 -11.68
N GLY A 50 15.54 3.08 -12.21
CA GLY A 50 16.78 3.12 -11.44
C GLY A 50 17.19 1.78 -10.85
N VAL A 51 18.03 1.81 -9.82
CA VAL A 51 18.67 0.63 -9.23
C VAL A 51 18.00 0.22 -7.92
N ASN A 52 17.65 -1.06 -7.79
CA ASN A 52 17.12 -1.63 -6.54
C ASN A 52 18.13 -1.47 -5.40
N GLY A 53 17.65 -1.06 -4.22
CA GLY A 53 18.46 -0.76 -3.04
C GLY A 53 19.02 0.66 -3.02
N ARG A 54 18.85 1.44 -4.10
CA ARG A 54 19.27 2.84 -4.19
C ARG A 54 18.13 3.77 -4.54
N ASP A 55 17.51 3.55 -5.70
CA ASP A 55 16.47 4.42 -6.25
C ASP A 55 15.06 3.90 -5.93
N TRP A 56 14.96 2.61 -5.61
CA TRP A 56 13.76 1.98 -5.12
C TRP A 56 14.07 0.77 -4.24
N GLY A 57 13.08 0.35 -3.47
CA GLY A 57 13.12 -0.86 -2.67
C GLY A 57 11.72 -1.27 -2.23
N HIS A 58 11.65 -2.42 -1.56
CA HIS A 58 10.40 -2.91 -0.99
C HIS A 58 10.63 -3.68 0.31
N SER A 59 9.57 -3.82 1.10
CA SER A 59 9.53 -4.63 2.31
C SER A 59 8.18 -5.29 2.44
N HIS A 60 8.16 -6.53 2.91
CA HIS A 60 6.96 -7.24 3.29
C HIS A 60 6.67 -7.02 4.78
N HIS A 61 5.40 -6.83 5.17
CA HIS A 61 4.96 -6.72 6.56
C HIS A 61 3.64 -7.45 6.80
N GLU A 62 3.63 -8.35 7.78
CA GLU A 62 2.44 -9.11 8.20
C GLU A 62 1.71 -8.37 9.31
N VAL A 63 0.40 -8.14 9.12
CA VAL A 63 -0.48 -7.56 10.14
C VAL A 63 -1.32 -8.68 10.75
N ASP A 64 -1.20 -8.88 12.06
CA ASP A 64 -2.05 -9.83 12.80
C ASP A 64 -3.51 -9.36 12.82
N ILE A 65 -4.42 -10.24 12.44
CA ILE A 65 -5.86 -10.01 12.51
C ILE A 65 -6.50 -10.99 13.50
N LYS A 66 -7.49 -10.52 14.25
CA LYS A 66 -8.20 -11.32 15.26
C LYS A 66 -8.90 -12.52 14.64
N ILE A 67 -9.42 -12.37 13.42
CA ILE A 67 -10.17 -13.42 12.72
C ILE A 67 -9.49 -13.73 11.38
N GLY A 68 -8.72 -14.82 11.32
CA GLY A 68 -8.22 -15.36 10.04
C GLY A 68 -6.71 -15.38 9.85
N GLY A 69 -5.90 -15.06 10.87
CA GLY A 69 -4.45 -15.21 10.84
C GLY A 69 -3.72 -13.87 10.65
N THR A 70 -2.85 -13.79 9.64
CA THR A 70 -2.11 -12.57 9.30
C THR A 70 -2.41 -12.12 7.87
N ILE A 71 -2.26 -10.83 7.61
CA ILE A 71 -2.39 -10.23 6.28
C ILE A 71 -1.08 -9.54 5.92
N GLY A 72 -0.39 -10.08 4.92
CA GLY A 72 0.85 -9.55 4.39
C GLY A 72 0.64 -8.37 3.44
N TYR A 73 1.29 -7.24 3.70
CA TYR A 73 1.36 -6.08 2.82
C TYR A 73 2.77 -5.92 2.26
N GLU A 74 2.86 -5.64 0.96
CA GLU A 74 4.08 -5.14 0.33
C GLU A 74 4.11 -3.62 0.43
N ILE A 75 5.22 -3.07 0.91
CA ILE A 75 5.49 -1.64 1.03
C ILE A 75 6.63 -1.29 0.08
N TYR A 76 6.42 -0.36 -0.82
CA TYR A 76 7.39 0.11 -1.80
C TYR A 76 7.75 1.56 -1.55
N TRP A 77 9.03 1.88 -1.70
CA TRP A 77 9.54 3.24 -1.83
C TRP A 77 10.35 3.35 -3.11
N PHE A 78 10.12 4.40 -3.90
CA PHE A 78 10.74 4.53 -5.21
C PHE A 78 10.81 5.97 -5.69
N LYS A 79 11.80 6.29 -6.53
CA LYS A 79 11.93 7.61 -7.14
C LYS A 79 10.88 7.82 -8.21
N SER A 80 10.78 6.96 -9.21
CA SER A 80 9.80 7.09 -10.30
C SER A 80 9.48 5.73 -10.92
N GLY A 81 8.44 5.69 -11.74
CA GLY A 81 8.00 4.48 -12.43
C GLY A 81 6.53 4.17 -12.20
N THR A 82 6.12 2.96 -12.57
CA THR A 82 4.72 2.56 -12.61
C THR A 82 4.41 1.50 -11.56
N PHE A 83 3.29 1.67 -10.86
CA PHE A 83 2.68 0.65 -10.03
C PHE A 83 1.30 0.31 -10.58
N SER A 84 0.98 -0.98 -10.69
CA SER A 84 -0.34 -1.44 -11.14
C SER A 84 -0.89 -2.53 -10.23
N ARG A 85 -2.04 -2.28 -9.59
CA ARG A 85 -2.74 -3.30 -8.80
C ARG A 85 -3.65 -4.17 -9.67
N GLN A 86 -3.77 -5.44 -9.30
CA GLN A 86 -4.67 -6.42 -9.90
C GLN A 86 -5.67 -6.86 -8.84
N GLY A 87 -6.69 -6.04 -8.58
CA GLY A 87 -7.68 -6.32 -7.55
C GLY A 87 -8.42 -5.09 -7.03
N ASP A 88 -9.12 -5.27 -5.91
CA ASP A 88 -9.95 -4.24 -5.29
C ASP A 88 -9.11 -3.02 -4.85
N GLY A 89 -9.63 -1.83 -5.17
CA GLY A 89 -9.03 -0.53 -4.88
C GLY A 89 -9.41 0.06 -3.52
N GLY A 90 -10.07 -0.68 -2.63
CA GLY A 90 -10.37 -0.21 -1.28
C GLY A 90 -9.11 0.12 -0.47
N TYR A 91 -9.16 1.21 0.30
CA TYR A 91 -8.04 1.73 1.11
C TYR A 91 -7.48 0.73 2.13
N ILE A 92 -8.29 -0.23 2.54
CA ILE A 92 -7.88 -1.34 3.41
C ILE A 92 -6.84 -2.24 2.74
N ASN A 93 -6.86 -2.36 1.41
CA ASN A 93 -6.00 -3.28 0.66
C ASN A 93 -4.78 -2.58 0.06
N TRP A 94 -4.83 -1.26 -0.15
CA TRP A 94 -3.72 -0.51 -0.70
C TRP A 94 -3.88 1.00 -0.44
N ALA A 95 -2.76 1.72 -0.45
CA ALA A 95 -2.70 3.17 -0.42
C ALA A 95 -1.40 3.65 -1.09
N TRP A 96 -1.35 4.91 -1.51
CA TRP A 96 -0.16 5.51 -2.09
C TRP A 96 -0.06 7.00 -1.79
N SER A 97 1.16 7.54 -1.80
CA SER A 97 1.43 8.98 -1.73
C SER A 97 2.70 9.30 -2.49
N GLY A 98 2.70 10.44 -3.19
CA GLY A 98 3.79 10.81 -4.07
C GLY A 98 3.37 11.78 -5.16
N PHE A 99 4.07 11.76 -6.28
CA PHE A 99 3.85 12.63 -7.42
C PHE A 99 3.33 11.84 -8.61
N PRO A 100 2.01 11.56 -8.67
CA PRO A 100 1.44 10.88 -9.82
C PRO A 100 1.59 11.76 -11.06
N LYS A 101 2.13 11.17 -12.11
CA LYS A 101 2.17 11.72 -13.47
C LYS A 101 0.87 11.39 -14.21
N GLU A 102 0.41 10.15 -14.08
CA GLU A 102 -0.75 9.62 -14.81
C GLU A 102 -1.42 8.54 -13.98
N ILE A 103 -2.76 8.51 -14.02
CA ILE A 103 -3.60 7.52 -13.35
C ILE A 103 -4.52 6.93 -14.41
N THR A 104 -4.42 5.62 -14.63
CA THR A 104 -5.19 4.89 -15.65
C THR A 104 -5.92 3.68 -15.02
N ASP A 105 -6.66 2.93 -15.83
CA ASP A 105 -7.35 1.70 -15.42
C ASP A 105 -8.26 1.90 -14.21
N ASN A 106 -9.05 2.98 -14.22
CA ASN A 106 -9.91 3.39 -13.10
C ASN A 106 -9.15 3.53 -11.76
N GLY A 107 -7.91 4.02 -11.83
CA GLY A 107 -7.05 4.21 -10.67
C GLY A 107 -6.36 2.93 -10.21
N ALA A 108 -6.29 1.89 -11.04
CA ALA A 108 -5.52 0.68 -10.73
C ALA A 108 -4.04 0.82 -11.10
N THR A 109 -3.73 1.61 -12.13
CA THR A 109 -2.37 1.84 -12.60
C THR A 109 -1.99 3.30 -12.40
N ILE A 110 -0.83 3.52 -11.80
CA ILE A 110 -0.30 4.86 -11.51
C ILE A 110 1.15 4.94 -11.95
N ASN A 111 1.42 5.90 -12.81
CA ASN A 111 2.78 6.28 -13.20
C ASN A 111 3.20 7.49 -12.37
N PHE A 112 4.39 7.45 -11.78
CA PHE A 112 4.90 8.47 -10.87
C PHE A 112 6.15 9.16 -11.43
N ASN A 113 6.20 10.48 -11.24
CA ASN A 113 7.42 11.26 -11.40
C ASN A 113 8.31 11.17 -10.15
N ALA A 114 9.58 11.54 -10.33
CA ALA A 114 10.46 11.78 -9.20
C ALA A 114 9.92 12.93 -8.33
N PRO A 115 9.92 12.77 -6.99
CA PRO A 115 9.77 13.88 -6.08
C PRO A 115 10.76 15.02 -6.39
N PRO A 116 10.33 16.29 -6.26
CA PRO A 116 11.19 17.45 -6.42
C PRO A 116 12.24 17.55 -5.31
#